data_AF-A0A3R9WCV8-F1
#
_entry.id   AF-A0A3R9WCV8-F1
#
_cell.length_a   1.000
_cell.length_b   1.000
_cell.length_c   1.000
_cell.angle_alpha   90.00
_cell.angle_beta   90.00
_cell.angle_gamma   90.00
#
_symmetry.space_group_name_H-M   'P 1'
#
loop_
_entity.id
_entity.type
_entity.pdbx_description
1 polymer ?
#
loop_
_entity_poly.entity_id
_entity_poly.type
_entity_poly.pdbx_seq_one_letter_code
_entity_poly.pdbx_strand_id
1 'polypeptide(L)'
;MTISVDIRTDRPRNTVLRRALFAGAVAAGVGCLVGPAVAEATRLLVLASAFEHRWPSFLVAVVLLAAAVRLLTDRPAVRRRVLAVCAAAVIGVVWFRMVAFPVVSPDWQETSRTAAPGGENRYLVVEEGSVMIDPLWRVSVVDGWGVTARQWPVGLFDGDTADRALMKVAWSGPDALAVTTGDGEVRTVRLDPGNGKPERELSVP
;
A
#
# COMPACT_ATOMS: atom_id res chain seq x y z
N MET A 1 -4.34 -35.31 60.09
CA MET A 1 -3.65 -34.03 59.84
C MET A 1 -3.61 -33.86 58.32
N THR A 2 -4.54 -33.10 57.77
CA THR A 2 -4.80 -33.05 56.31
C THR A 2 -4.22 -31.74 55.78
N ILE A 3 -3.14 -31.82 55.00
CA ILE A 3 -2.47 -30.66 54.41
C ILE A 3 -3.24 -30.29 53.15
N SER A 4 -4.03 -29.22 53.23
CA SER A 4 -4.68 -28.59 52.07
C SER A 4 -3.65 -27.68 51.39
N VAL A 5 -3.11 -28.10 50.25
CA VAL A 5 -2.24 -27.27 49.42
C VAL A 5 -3.14 -26.42 48.52
N ASP A 6 -3.26 -25.14 48.89
CA ASP A 6 -3.98 -24.15 48.11
C ASP A 6 -3.09 -23.73 46.92
N ILE A 7 -3.26 -24.41 45.77
CA ILE A 7 -2.58 -24.07 44.53
C ILE A 7 -3.26 -22.84 43.92
N ARG A 8 -2.90 -21.67 44.47
CA ARG A 8 -3.23 -20.37 43.88
C ARG A 8 -2.43 -20.23 42.57
N THR A 9 -2.98 -20.76 41.48
CA THR A 9 -2.40 -20.64 40.15
C THR A 9 -2.42 -19.18 39.69
N ASP A 10 -1.22 -18.68 39.40
CA ASP A 10 -0.91 -17.39 38.82
C ASP A 10 -1.82 -17.03 37.62
N ARG A 11 -2.71 -16.07 37.84
CA ARG A 11 -3.63 -15.51 36.83
C ARG A 11 -3.18 -14.21 36.10
N PRO A 12 -1.96 -13.63 36.23
CA PRO A 12 -1.68 -12.32 35.63
C PRO A 12 -1.28 -12.38 34.14
N ARG A 13 -0.72 -13.50 33.66
CA ARG A 13 -0.08 -13.58 32.33
C ARG A 13 -1.07 -13.42 31.17
N ASN A 14 -2.31 -13.84 31.36
CA ASN A 14 -3.35 -13.77 30.32
C ASN A 14 -3.89 -12.35 30.12
N THR A 15 -3.87 -11.49 31.15
CA THR A 15 -4.44 -10.14 31.08
C THR A 15 -3.59 -9.21 30.22
N VAL A 16 -2.25 -9.33 30.33
CA VAL A 16 -1.31 -8.53 29.52
C VAL A 16 -1.41 -8.92 28.05
N LEU A 17 -1.38 -10.21 27.74
CA LEU A 17 -1.51 -10.70 26.36
C LEU A 17 -2.85 -10.28 25.72
N ARG A 18 -3.96 -10.37 26.46
CA ARG A 18 -5.29 -9.92 26.00
C ARG A 18 -5.31 -8.45 25.61
N ARG A 19 -4.76 -7.58 26.47
CA ARG A 19 -4.69 -6.13 26.20
C ARG A 19 -3.78 -5.83 25.02
N ALA A 20 -2.66 -6.53 24.90
CA ALA A 20 -1.75 -6.38 23.77
C ALA A 20 -2.42 -6.76 22.43
N LEU A 21 -3.18 -7.87 22.39
CA LEU A 21 -3.91 -8.28 21.18
C LEU A 21 -4.99 -7.27 20.79
N PHE A 22 -5.75 -6.75 21.77
CA PHE A 22 -6.77 -5.73 21.49
C PHE A 22 -6.15 -4.42 21.01
N ALA A 23 -5.09 -3.95 21.68
CA ALA A 23 -4.35 -2.76 21.25
C ALA A 23 -3.77 -2.95 19.85
N GLY A 24 -3.22 -4.13 19.54
CA GLY A 24 -2.75 -4.48 18.20
C GLY A 24 -3.87 -4.49 17.16
N ALA A 25 -5.05 -5.02 17.48
CA ALA A 25 -6.21 -5.00 16.58
C ALA A 25 -6.66 -3.55 16.27
N VAL A 26 -6.70 -2.70 17.30
CA VAL A 26 -7.04 -1.27 17.14
C VAL A 26 -5.97 -0.56 16.30
N ALA A 27 -4.69 -0.76 16.61
CA ALA A 27 -3.58 -0.16 15.86
C ALA A 27 -3.59 -0.58 14.39
N ALA A 28 -3.81 -1.87 14.10
CA ALA A 28 -3.94 -2.38 12.74
C ALA A 28 -5.15 -1.76 12.03
N GLY A 29 -6.31 -1.68 12.70
CA GLY A 29 -7.50 -1.05 12.15
C GLY A 29 -7.32 0.44 11.85
N VAL A 30 -6.67 1.18 12.74
CA VAL A 30 -6.30 2.60 12.51
C VAL A 30 -5.31 2.70 11.34
N GLY A 31 -4.32 1.80 11.28
CA GLY A 31 -3.38 1.70 10.17
C GLY A 31 -4.08 1.50 8.82
N CYS A 32 -5.11 0.65 8.75
CA CYS A 32 -5.91 0.48 7.53
C CYS A 32 -6.60 1.77 7.07
N LEU A 33 -7.12 2.55 8.03
CA LEU A 33 -7.91 3.75 7.75
C LEU A 33 -7.03 4.96 7.41
N VAL A 34 -5.94 5.15 8.15
CA VAL A 34 -5.12 6.36 8.10
C VAL A 34 -3.82 6.14 7.31
N GLY A 35 -3.32 4.91 7.25
CA GLY A 35 -2.08 4.53 6.58
C GLY A 35 -1.98 5.01 5.13
N PRO A 36 -3.01 4.84 4.29
CA PRO A 36 -2.98 5.35 2.91
C PRO A 36 -2.84 6.87 2.83
N ALA A 37 -3.52 7.63 3.69
CA ALA A 37 -3.40 9.09 3.73
C ALA A 37 -2.00 9.52 4.18
N VAL A 38 -1.39 8.78 5.12
CA VAL A 38 -0.02 9.04 5.57
C VAL A 38 1.00 8.66 4.49
N ALA A 39 0.80 7.54 3.79
CA ALA A 39 1.64 7.13 2.67
C ALA A 39 1.61 8.20 1.56
N GLU A 40 0.42 8.70 1.22
CA GLU A 40 0.23 9.75 0.23
C GLU A 40 0.89 11.07 0.65
N ALA A 41 0.71 11.48 1.91
CA ALA A 41 1.27 12.73 2.43
C ALA A 41 2.80 12.69 2.55
N THR A 42 3.38 11.55 2.93
CA THR A 42 4.82 11.41 3.14
C THR A 42 5.58 11.04 1.88
N ARG A 43 4.89 10.42 0.91
CA ARG A 43 5.45 9.85 -0.32
C ARG A 43 6.55 8.83 -0.07
N LEU A 44 6.64 8.26 1.13
CA LEU A 44 7.63 7.24 1.45
C LEU A 44 7.29 5.95 0.71
N LEU A 45 8.23 5.46 -0.09
CA LEU A 45 8.07 4.25 -0.90
C LEU A 45 7.67 3.05 -0.04
N VAL A 46 8.28 2.87 1.13
CA VAL A 46 7.94 1.76 2.03
C VAL A 46 6.50 1.83 2.53
N LEU A 47 5.98 3.04 2.80
CA LEU A 47 4.58 3.20 3.21
C LEU A 47 3.65 3.01 2.01
N ALA A 48 4.01 3.54 0.84
CA ALA A 48 3.27 3.33 -0.40
C ALA A 48 3.15 1.83 -0.70
N SER A 49 4.26 1.08 -0.72
CA SER A 49 4.26 -0.37 -0.95
C SER A 49 3.52 -1.15 0.15
N ALA A 50 3.66 -0.75 1.43
CA ALA A 50 2.96 -1.43 2.52
C ALA A 50 1.43 -1.24 2.48
N PHE A 51 0.97 -0.10 1.98
CA PHE A 51 -0.45 0.26 1.89
C PHE A 51 -1.05 0.18 0.49
N GLU A 52 -0.24 -0.14 -0.52
CA GLU A 52 -0.67 -0.41 -1.90
C GLU A 52 -1.83 -1.41 -1.92
N HIS A 53 -1.69 -2.43 -1.07
CA HIS A 53 -2.71 -3.43 -0.83
C HIS A 53 -3.33 -3.20 0.55
N ARG A 54 -4.54 -2.65 0.62
CA ARG A 54 -5.23 -2.36 1.90
C ARG A 54 -5.68 -3.62 2.68
N TRP A 55 -5.70 -4.77 2.02
CA TRP A 55 -6.33 -5.99 2.54
C TRP A 55 -5.49 -6.78 3.58
N PRO A 56 -4.15 -6.87 3.54
CA PRO A 56 -3.38 -7.61 4.53
C PRO A 56 -3.51 -7.00 5.93
N SER A 57 -3.43 -5.68 6.04
CA SER A 57 -3.59 -4.96 7.31
C SER A 57 -5.00 -5.17 7.89
N PHE A 58 -6.03 -5.21 7.05
CA PHE A 58 -7.40 -5.52 7.47
C PHE A 58 -7.52 -6.95 8.01
N LEU A 59 -6.96 -7.94 7.30
CA LEU A 59 -6.97 -9.33 7.75
C LEU A 59 -6.26 -9.49 9.10
N VAL A 60 -5.12 -8.83 9.29
CA VAL A 60 -4.41 -8.80 10.57
C VAL A 60 -5.29 -8.22 11.67
N ALA A 61 -5.97 -7.10 11.41
CA ALA A 61 -6.89 -6.49 12.38
C ALA A 61 -8.04 -7.44 12.76
N VAL A 62 -8.64 -8.13 11.79
CA VAL A 62 -9.73 -9.11 12.03
C VAL A 62 -9.23 -10.32 12.82
N VAL A 63 -8.05 -10.86 12.51
CA VAL A 63 -7.47 -12.01 13.23
C VAL A 63 -7.14 -11.64 14.67
N LEU A 64 -6.52 -10.48 14.90
CA LEU A 64 -6.21 -9.99 16.25
C LEU A 64 -7.49 -9.73 17.06
N LEU A 65 -8.54 -9.19 16.43
CA LEU A 65 -9.84 -9.00 17.08
C LEU A 65 -10.49 -10.33 17.46
N ALA A 66 -10.48 -11.32 16.56
CA ALA A 66 -11.01 -12.65 16.84
C ALA A 66 -10.25 -13.33 17.99
N ALA A 67 -8.92 -13.22 18.01
CA ALA A 67 -8.07 -13.74 19.09
C ALA A 67 -8.35 -13.03 20.42
N ALA A 68 -8.45 -11.70 20.41
CA ALA A 68 -8.79 -10.90 21.58
C ALA A 68 -10.15 -11.32 22.16
N VAL A 69 -11.21 -11.36 21.34
CA VAL A 69 -12.55 -11.73 21.83
C VAL A 69 -12.62 -13.16 22.33
N ARG A 70 -11.91 -14.11 21.71
CA ARG A 70 -11.80 -15.49 22.19
C ARG A 70 -11.21 -15.56 23.60
N LEU A 71 -10.28 -14.67 23.93
CA LEU A 71 -9.59 -14.64 25.23
C LEU A 71 -10.27 -13.73 26.27
N LEU A 72 -10.94 -12.65 25.84
CA LEU A 72 -11.55 -11.65 26.72
C LEU A 72 -12.98 -11.98 27.14
N THR A 73 -13.69 -12.83 26.39
CA THR A 73 -15.13 -13.02 26.57
C THR A 73 -15.47 -14.42 27.07
N ASP A 74 -15.95 -14.49 28.32
CA ASP A 74 -16.44 -15.73 28.92
C ASP A 74 -17.87 -16.08 28.45
N ARG A 75 -18.56 -15.13 27.79
CA ARG A 75 -19.92 -15.33 27.25
C ARG A 75 -19.87 -16.05 25.89
N PRO A 76 -20.32 -17.31 25.80
CA PRO A 76 -20.19 -18.10 24.57
C PRO A 76 -21.01 -17.53 23.41
N ALA A 77 -22.15 -16.90 23.69
CA ALA A 77 -23.00 -16.28 22.67
C ALA A 77 -22.32 -15.09 21.97
N VAL A 78 -21.70 -14.19 22.74
CA VAL A 78 -20.97 -13.03 22.21
C VAL A 78 -19.75 -13.50 21.42
N ARG A 79 -18.99 -14.46 21.96
CA ARG A 79 -17.85 -15.06 21.26
C ARG A 79 -18.25 -15.65 19.92
N ARG A 80 -19.35 -16.41 19.86
CA ARG A 80 -19.84 -17.02 18.62
C ARG A 80 -20.23 -15.98 17.58
N ARG A 81 -20.93 -14.91 17.98
CA ARG A 81 -21.33 -13.81 17.09
C ARG A 81 -20.13 -13.08 16.52
N VAL A 82 -19.17 -12.68 17.36
CA VAL A 82 -17.97 -11.98 16.88
C VAL A 82 -17.13 -12.86 15.95
N LEU A 83 -16.93 -14.13 16.30
CA LEU A 83 -16.20 -15.04 15.41
C LEU A 83 -16.92 -15.26 14.08
N ALA A 84 -18.26 -15.32 14.06
CA ALA A 84 -19.03 -15.38 12.83
C ALA A 84 -18.86 -14.12 11.97
N VAL A 85 -18.89 -12.93 12.58
CA VAL A 85 -18.63 -11.67 11.89
C VAL A 85 -17.20 -11.61 11.34
N CYS A 86 -16.20 -12.02 12.12
CA CYS A 86 -14.81 -12.07 11.68
C CYS A 86 -14.63 -13.05 10.51
N ALA A 87 -15.24 -14.24 10.59
CA ALA A 87 -15.22 -15.21 9.50
C ALA A 87 -15.87 -14.66 8.23
N ALA A 88 -17.04 -14.02 8.35
CA ALA A 88 -17.71 -13.37 7.23
C ALA A 88 -16.86 -12.24 6.62
N ALA A 89 -16.18 -11.44 7.45
CA ALA A 89 -15.28 -10.39 7.00
C ALA A 89 -14.06 -10.95 6.24
N VAL A 90 -13.44 -12.02 6.74
CA VAL A 90 -12.34 -12.70 6.04
C VAL A 90 -12.81 -13.25 4.70
N ILE A 91 -13.95 -13.95 4.68
CA ILE A 91 -14.52 -14.51 3.44
C ILE A 91 -14.83 -13.37 2.45
N GLY A 92 -15.44 -12.29 2.91
CA GLY A 92 -15.76 -11.13 2.07
C GLY A 92 -14.52 -10.48 1.47
N VAL A 93 -13.45 -10.30 2.24
CA VAL A 93 -12.18 -9.75 1.73
C VAL A 93 -11.49 -10.69 0.75
N VAL A 94 -11.45 -11.99 1.05
CA VAL A 94 -10.85 -12.98 0.15
C VAL A 94 -11.64 -13.05 -1.15
N TRP A 95 -12.98 -13.09 -1.08
CA TRP A 95 -13.84 -13.07 -2.26
C TRP A 95 -13.65 -11.79 -3.07
N PHE A 96 -13.64 -10.63 -2.41
CA PHE A 96 -13.40 -9.35 -3.07
C PHE A 96 -12.03 -9.36 -3.78
N ARG A 97 -10.97 -9.86 -3.12
CA ARG A 97 -9.62 -9.92 -3.72
C ARG A 97 -9.51 -10.87 -4.90
N MET A 98 -10.22 -12.00 -4.86
CA MET A 98 -10.13 -13.04 -5.89
C MET A 98 -11.06 -12.79 -7.08
N VAL A 99 -12.20 -12.13 -6.85
CA VAL A 99 -13.26 -12.00 -7.84
C VAL A 99 -13.44 -10.54 -8.28
N ALA A 100 -13.65 -9.63 -7.33
CA ALA A 100 -14.00 -8.25 -7.67
C ALA A 100 -12.77 -7.39 -8.01
N PHE A 101 -11.67 -7.57 -7.28
CA PHE A 101 -10.46 -6.74 -7.39
C PHE A 101 -9.82 -6.79 -8.77
N PRO A 102 -9.63 -7.95 -9.43
CA PRO A 102 -9.07 -8.01 -10.79
C PRO A 102 -9.94 -7.29 -11.84
N VAL A 103 -11.22 -7.06 -11.55
CA VAL A 103 -12.15 -6.36 -12.46
C VAL A 103 -12.04 -4.84 -12.31
N VAL A 104 -11.65 -4.34 -11.12
CA VAL A 104 -11.70 -2.90 -10.80
C VAL A 104 -10.34 -2.25 -10.62
N SER A 105 -9.26 -3.04 -10.51
CA SER A 105 -7.90 -2.53 -10.36
C SER A 105 -7.03 -3.02 -11.51
N PRO A 106 -6.33 -2.13 -12.22
CA PRO A 106 -5.24 -2.51 -13.09
C PRO A 106 -4.20 -3.28 -12.29
N ASP A 107 -3.73 -4.40 -12.82
CA ASP A 107 -2.50 -5.02 -12.33
C ASP A 107 -1.34 -4.18 -12.88
N TRP A 108 -0.71 -3.39 -12.01
CA TRP A 108 0.47 -2.61 -12.35
C TRP A 108 1.70 -3.51 -12.36
N GLN A 109 2.44 -3.48 -13.46
CA GLN A 109 3.71 -4.19 -13.60
C GLN A 109 4.81 -3.19 -13.93
N GLU A 110 5.89 -3.23 -13.16
CA GLU A 110 7.09 -2.47 -13.47
C GLU A 110 7.70 -2.99 -14.79
N THR A 111 7.65 -2.17 -15.84
CA THR A 111 8.17 -2.52 -17.17
C THR A 111 9.55 -1.91 -17.40
N SER A 112 9.87 -0.82 -16.71
CA SER A 112 11.18 -0.17 -16.84
C SER A 112 11.64 0.49 -15.56
N ARG A 113 12.94 0.33 -15.27
CA ARG A 113 13.66 1.06 -14.23
C ARG A 113 14.95 1.61 -14.78
N THR A 114 15.13 2.92 -14.70
CA THR A 114 16.32 3.59 -15.24
C THR A 114 16.92 4.54 -14.21
N ALA A 115 18.18 4.34 -13.83
CA ALA A 115 18.90 5.22 -12.92
C ALA A 115 19.13 6.61 -13.51
N ALA A 116 19.13 7.64 -12.66
CA ALA A 116 19.42 9.01 -13.07
C ALA A 116 20.90 9.17 -13.45
N PRO A 117 21.24 10.01 -14.44
CA PRO A 117 22.62 10.31 -14.78
C PRO A 117 23.35 10.93 -13.58
N GLY A 118 24.45 10.30 -13.14
CA GLY A 118 25.29 10.82 -12.05
C GLY A 118 24.69 10.75 -10.65
N GLY A 119 23.54 10.07 -10.46
CA GLY A 119 22.89 9.92 -9.16
C GLY A 119 22.63 8.45 -8.81
N GLU A 120 23.32 7.93 -7.79
CA GLU A 120 23.18 6.52 -7.36
C GLU A 120 21.85 6.23 -6.65
N ASN A 121 21.19 7.25 -6.11
CA ASN A 121 20.00 7.11 -5.27
C ASN A 121 18.73 7.68 -5.93
N ARG A 122 18.72 7.84 -7.25
CA ARG A 122 17.55 8.33 -7.98
C ARG A 122 17.30 7.48 -9.22
N TYR A 123 16.07 7.07 -9.41
CA TYR A 123 15.69 6.28 -10.57
C TYR A 123 14.25 6.55 -11.01
N LEU A 124 14.05 6.39 -12.30
CA LEU A 124 12.76 6.47 -12.98
C LEU A 124 12.16 5.07 -12.99
N VAL A 125 10.87 4.99 -12.64
CA VAL A 125 10.06 3.77 -12.73
C VAL A 125 8.90 4.02 -13.66
N VAL A 126 8.73 3.11 -14.61
CA VAL A 126 7.55 3.05 -15.49
C VAL A 126 6.81 1.76 -15.16
N GLU A 127 5.55 1.91 -14.78
CA GLU A 127 4.63 0.80 -14.55
C GLU A 127 3.59 0.80 -15.65
N GLU A 128 3.33 -0.37 -16.22
CA GLU A 128 2.25 -0.60 -17.19
C GLU A 128 1.12 -1.37 -16.52
N GLY A 129 -0.10 -0.96 -16.79
CA GLY A 129 -1.32 -1.66 -16.39
C GLY A 129 -2.33 -1.59 -17.51
N SER A 130 -3.54 -2.10 -17.25
CA SER A 130 -4.65 -1.98 -18.19
C SER A 130 -5.98 -1.79 -17.45
N VAL A 131 -6.88 -1.01 -18.05
CA VAL A 131 -8.28 -0.95 -17.63
C VAL A 131 -9.12 -1.54 -18.74
N MET A 132 -9.70 -2.71 -18.48
CA MET A 132 -10.50 -3.50 -19.40
C MET A 132 -9.74 -3.97 -20.66
N ILE A 133 -9.35 -3.06 -21.54
CA ILE A 133 -8.60 -3.31 -22.80
C ILE A 133 -7.53 -2.24 -23.02
N ASP A 134 -7.70 -1.03 -22.48
CA ASP A 134 -6.82 0.10 -22.78
C ASP A 134 -5.57 0.08 -21.88
N PRO A 135 -4.38 0.21 -22.48
CA PRO A 135 -3.14 0.23 -21.71
C PRO A 135 -3.01 1.54 -20.93
N LEU A 136 -2.42 1.46 -19.75
CA LEU A 136 -2.14 2.59 -18.88
C LEU A 136 -0.68 2.57 -18.49
N TRP A 137 -0.06 3.74 -18.45
CA TRP A 137 1.31 3.90 -17.96
C TRP A 137 1.34 4.87 -16.79
N ARG A 138 1.92 4.42 -15.68
CA ARG A 138 2.27 5.27 -14.55
C ARG A 138 3.77 5.53 -14.57
N VAL A 139 4.13 6.80 -14.56
CA VAL A 139 5.53 7.24 -14.51
C VAL A 139 5.78 7.85 -13.15
N SER A 140 6.84 7.38 -12.48
CA SER A 140 7.23 7.92 -11.18
C SER A 140 8.75 8.01 -11.03
N VAL A 141 9.20 8.95 -10.22
CA VAL A 141 10.61 9.06 -9.81
C VAL A 141 10.73 8.61 -8.37
N VAL A 142 11.69 7.73 -8.11
CA VAL A 142 12.10 7.41 -6.75
C VAL A 142 13.41 8.12 -6.44
N ASP A 143 13.44 8.79 -5.30
CA ASP A 143 14.62 9.49 -4.77
C ASP A 143 14.91 9.02 -3.34
N GLY A 144 16.20 8.77 -3.05
CA GLY A 144 16.68 8.27 -1.77
C GLY A 144 16.90 6.75 -1.75
N TRP A 145 17.05 6.19 -0.55
CA TRP A 145 17.43 4.80 -0.35
C TRP A 145 16.70 4.15 0.83
N GLY A 146 16.49 2.83 0.72
CA GLY A 146 15.90 1.99 1.75
C GLY A 146 14.56 2.54 2.27
N VAL A 147 14.44 2.68 3.60
CA VAL A 147 13.20 3.12 4.26
C VAL A 147 12.91 4.62 4.12
N THR A 148 13.88 5.39 3.62
CA THR A 148 13.74 6.84 3.42
C THR A 148 13.45 7.21 1.97
N ALA A 149 13.48 6.23 1.06
CA ALA A 149 13.18 6.43 -0.35
C ALA A 149 11.76 6.99 -0.51
N ARG A 150 11.61 7.99 -1.37
CA ARG A 150 10.34 8.63 -1.69
C ARG A 150 9.99 8.44 -3.14
N GLN A 151 8.73 8.17 -3.42
CA GLN A 151 8.21 8.01 -4.78
C GLN A 151 7.32 9.20 -5.12
N TRP A 152 7.64 9.86 -6.22
CA TRP A 152 6.92 11.02 -6.72
C TRP A 152 6.26 10.69 -8.06
N PRO A 153 4.93 10.85 -8.20
CA PRO A 153 4.26 10.67 -9.47
C PRO A 153 4.71 11.76 -10.44
N VAL A 154 5.16 11.36 -11.62
CA VAL A 154 5.47 12.26 -12.73
C VAL A 154 4.25 12.41 -13.63
N GLY A 155 3.54 11.31 -13.87
CA GLY A 155 2.29 11.36 -14.60
C GLY A 155 1.61 10.02 -14.82
N LEU A 156 0.36 10.11 -15.27
CA LEU A 156 -0.49 9.00 -15.68
C LEU A 156 -0.91 9.22 -17.14
N PHE A 157 -0.74 8.20 -17.96
CA PHE A 157 -1.00 8.22 -19.40
C PHE A 157 -1.92 7.04 -19.75
N ASP A 158 -3.00 7.31 -20.47
CA ASP A 158 -3.88 6.29 -21.03
C ASP A 158 -3.57 6.06 -22.52
N GLY A 159 -3.87 4.85 -22.98
CA GLY A 159 -3.79 4.45 -24.37
C GLY A 159 -5.13 4.53 -25.11
N ASP A 160 -6.16 5.15 -24.50
CA ASP A 160 -7.50 5.28 -25.09
C ASP A 160 -7.45 5.96 -26.46
N THR A 161 -6.54 6.94 -26.60
CA THR A 161 -6.23 7.55 -27.89
C THR A 161 -4.72 7.58 -28.16
N ALA A 162 -4.36 7.42 -29.43
CA ALA A 162 -2.97 7.31 -29.85
C ALA A 162 -2.13 8.54 -29.49
N ASP A 163 -2.73 9.73 -29.35
CA ASP A 163 -2.07 10.98 -28.97
C ASP A 163 -1.74 11.06 -27.47
N ARG A 164 -2.44 10.31 -26.62
CA ARG A 164 -2.30 10.34 -25.15
C ARG A 164 -1.36 9.28 -24.61
N ALA A 165 -1.15 8.23 -25.39
CA ALA A 165 -0.28 7.12 -25.04
C ALA A 165 1.15 7.58 -24.75
N LEU A 166 1.74 7.00 -23.70
CA LEU A 166 3.16 7.20 -23.40
C LEU A 166 4.00 6.50 -24.47
N MET A 167 4.72 7.27 -25.29
CA MET A 167 5.63 6.71 -26.29
C MET A 167 7.03 6.48 -25.72
N LYS A 168 7.52 7.43 -24.92
CA LYS A 168 8.85 7.36 -24.35
C LYS A 168 8.96 8.23 -23.11
N VAL A 169 9.73 7.77 -22.14
CA VAL A 169 10.24 8.60 -21.06
C VAL A 169 11.71 8.27 -20.82
N ALA A 170 12.52 9.30 -20.67
CA ALA A 170 13.95 9.15 -20.41
C ALA A 170 14.50 10.33 -19.61
N TRP A 171 15.61 10.10 -18.94
CA TRP A 171 16.40 11.17 -18.35
C TRP A 171 16.98 12.07 -19.45
N SER A 172 16.75 13.37 -19.35
CA SER A 172 17.42 14.40 -20.18
C SER A 172 18.56 15.11 -19.41
N GLY A 173 18.65 14.86 -18.10
CA GLY A 173 19.74 15.28 -17.21
C GLY A 173 19.55 14.65 -15.81
N PRO A 174 20.40 14.98 -14.82
CA PRO A 174 20.29 14.45 -13.45
C PRO A 174 18.96 14.81 -12.74
N ASP A 175 18.39 15.96 -13.09
CA ASP A 175 17.19 16.55 -12.48
C ASP A 175 16.10 16.83 -13.52
N ALA A 176 16.11 16.15 -14.66
CA ALA A 176 15.15 16.41 -15.74
C ALA A 176 14.77 15.14 -16.50
N LEU A 177 13.47 15.03 -16.78
CA LEU A 177 12.89 13.99 -17.61
C LEU A 177 12.39 14.59 -18.93
N ALA A 178 12.64 13.89 -20.03
CA ALA A 178 11.96 14.10 -21.30
C ALA A 178 10.86 13.04 -21.45
N VAL A 179 9.62 13.49 -21.52
CA VAL A 179 8.43 12.66 -21.72
C VAL A 179 7.90 12.91 -23.12
N THR A 180 7.65 11.86 -23.88
CA THR A 180 7.10 11.90 -25.24
C THR A 180 5.77 11.17 -25.26
N THR A 181 4.73 11.87 -25.66
CA THR A 181 3.38 11.34 -25.90
C THR A 181 3.20 11.01 -27.39
N GLY A 182 2.10 10.35 -27.73
CA GLY A 182 1.90 9.87 -29.10
C GLY A 182 1.55 10.93 -30.14
N ASP A 183 1.23 12.14 -29.70
CA ASP A 183 1.25 13.35 -30.54
C ASP A 183 2.67 13.77 -30.99
N GLY A 184 3.71 13.13 -30.44
CA GLY A 184 5.11 13.44 -30.69
C GLY A 184 5.63 14.65 -29.91
N GLU A 185 4.81 15.26 -29.05
CA GLU A 185 5.22 16.38 -28.20
C GLU A 185 6.23 15.89 -27.16
N VAL A 186 7.38 16.56 -27.06
CA VAL A 186 8.37 16.28 -26.02
C VAL A 186 8.22 17.29 -24.89
N ARG A 187 7.67 16.84 -23.77
CA ARG A 187 7.53 17.65 -22.56
C ARG A 187 8.70 17.38 -21.63
N THR A 188 9.43 18.43 -21.27
CA THR A 188 10.42 18.35 -20.21
C THR A 188 9.73 18.55 -18.85
N VAL A 189 10.06 17.70 -17.89
CA VAL A 189 9.65 17.80 -16.48
C VAL A 189 10.90 17.99 -15.64
N ARG A 190 11.03 19.13 -14.97
CA ARG A 190 12.12 19.35 -14.02
C ARG A 190 11.78 18.74 -12.66
N LEU A 191 12.82 18.21 -12.02
CA LEU A 191 12.78 17.67 -10.67
C LEU A 191 13.51 18.62 -9.72
N ASP A 192 13.04 18.70 -8.49
CA ASP A 192 13.77 19.35 -7.41
C ASP A 192 15.08 18.57 -7.15
N PRO A 193 16.25 19.22 -7.24
CA PRO A 193 17.53 18.53 -7.08
C PRO A 193 17.72 17.89 -5.70
N GLY A 194 17.10 18.45 -4.65
CA GLY A 194 17.29 18.02 -3.27
C GLY A 194 16.37 16.88 -2.83
N ASN A 195 15.24 16.66 -3.49
CA ASN A 195 14.28 15.62 -3.09
C ASN A 195 13.60 14.85 -4.24
N GLY A 196 13.95 15.15 -5.50
CA GLY A 196 13.44 14.47 -6.69
C GLY A 196 11.98 14.76 -7.03
N LYS A 197 11.30 15.66 -6.32
CA LYS A 197 9.90 16.01 -6.56
C LYS A 197 9.76 16.73 -7.91
N PRO A 198 8.85 16.31 -8.80
CA PRO A 198 8.61 17.02 -10.04
C PRO A 198 7.95 18.37 -9.81
N GLU A 199 8.29 19.36 -10.63
CA GLU A 199 7.71 20.71 -10.59
C GLU A 199 6.20 20.69 -10.92
N ARG A 200 5.77 19.70 -11.70
CA ARG A 200 4.39 19.47 -12.12
C ARG A 200 4.14 17.99 -12.33
N GLU A 201 2.93 17.56 -12.02
CA GLU A 201 2.43 16.24 -12.39
C GLU A 201 1.70 16.35 -13.74
N LEU A 202 2.06 15.49 -14.68
CA LEU A 202 1.41 15.38 -15.98
C LEU A 202 0.22 14.43 -15.83
N SER A 203 -1.00 14.97 -15.88
CA SER A 203 -2.18 14.14 -16.11
C SER A 203 -2.64 14.41 -17.53
N VAL A 204 -2.71 13.37 -18.35
CA VAL A 204 -3.45 13.45 -19.61
C VAL A 204 -4.93 13.23 -19.24
N PRO A 205 -5.84 14.16 -19.57
CA PRO A 205 -7.25 14.09 -19.20
C PRO A 205 -8.05 13.11 -20.06
#